data_AF-A0A6V8P7F7-F1
#
_entry.id   AF-A0A6V8P7F7-F1
#
_cell.length_a   1.000
_cell.length_b   1.000
_cell.length_c   1.000
_cell.angle_alpha   90.00
_cell.angle_beta   90.00
_cell.angle_gamma   90.00
#
_symmetry.space_group_name_H-M   'P 1'
#
loop_
_entity.id
_entity.type
_entity.pdbx_description
1 polymer ?
#
loop_
_entity_poly.entity_id
_entity_poly.type
_entity_poly.pdbx_seq_one_letter_code
_entity_poly.pdbx_strand_id
1 'polypeptide(L)'
;MCSSITGQSDDFNLLVYPSLLLQGPPGSLNTGSCGRYVLKSTVDKLREEGLLVGLLRLRVFRPLPADELVNALQHLKVVGVLDRAACPGSRGGPLFTDLKAAFYDAFSQGKVKPQTKIVSFLYGLGGREFRPDPV
;
A
#
# COMPACT_ATOMS: atom_id res chain seq x y z
N MET A 1 -11.36 -7.26 6.87
CA MET A 1 -12.51 -6.38 7.07
C MET A 1 -12.05 -4.98 6.81
N CYS A 2 -12.52 -4.41 5.70
CA CYS A 2 -12.31 -3.02 5.32
C CYS A 2 -13.29 -2.22 6.19
N SER A 3 -12.81 -1.61 7.27
CA SER A 3 -13.64 -0.73 8.08
C SER A 3 -13.79 0.59 7.34
N SER A 4 -14.96 0.76 6.72
CA SER A 4 -15.62 1.97 6.21
C SER A 4 -14.79 3.26 6.30
N ILE A 5 -14.33 3.71 5.13
CA ILE A 5 -13.63 4.98 4.91
C ILE A 5 -14.70 5.98 4.42
N THR A 6 -15.50 6.51 5.34
CA THR A 6 -16.46 7.60 5.08
C THR A 6 -15.91 8.86 5.73
N GLY A 7 -15.05 9.57 5.01
CA GLY A 7 -14.47 10.84 5.45
C GLY A 7 -14.11 11.67 4.23
N GLN A 8 -14.84 12.76 4.03
CA GLN A 8 -14.76 13.66 2.89
C GLN A 8 -13.84 14.82 3.31
N SER A 9 -12.54 14.71 3.07
CA SER A 9 -11.57 15.78 3.31
C SER A 9 -10.33 15.56 2.45
N ASP A 10 -9.87 16.62 1.79
CA ASP A 10 -9.06 16.49 0.58
C ASP A 10 -7.60 16.04 0.80
N ASP A 11 -7.14 15.66 1.99
CA ASP A 11 -5.71 15.46 2.30
C ASP A 11 -5.33 14.03 2.77
N PHE A 12 -6.00 13.01 2.23
CA PHE A 12 -5.70 11.62 2.60
C PHE A 12 -4.43 11.08 1.92
N ASN A 13 -3.52 10.56 2.76
CA ASN A 13 -2.36 9.78 2.33
C ASN A 13 -2.61 8.29 2.64
N LEU A 14 -2.57 7.42 1.62
CA LEU A 14 -2.75 5.98 1.83
C LEU A 14 -1.48 5.20 1.54
N LEU A 15 -1.12 4.30 2.45
CA LEU A 15 -0.07 3.32 2.25
C LEU A 15 -0.68 2.00 1.78
N VAL A 16 -0.29 1.56 0.58
CA VAL A 16 -0.64 0.27 0.01
C VAL A 16 0.59 -0.63 0.10
N TYR A 17 0.44 -1.83 0.66
CA TYR A 17 1.53 -2.80 0.67
C TYR A 17 1.02 -4.19 0.28
N PRO A 18 1.81 -4.97 -0.49
CA PRO A 18 1.49 -6.36 -0.73
C PRO A 18 1.73 -7.11 0.57
N SER A 19 0.71 -7.80 1.09
CA SER A 19 1.00 -8.85 2.05
C SER A 19 1.60 -10.02 1.27
N LEU A 20 2.93 -10.10 1.20
CA LEU A 20 3.58 -11.36 0.86
C LEU A 20 3.16 -12.36 1.95
N LEU A 21 2.20 -13.21 1.61
CA LEU A 21 1.84 -14.39 2.38
C LEU A 21 3.03 -15.35 2.35
N LEU A 22 3.96 -15.20 3.30
CA LEU A 22 4.69 -16.35 3.82
C LEU A 22 3.69 -17.16 4.63
N GLN A 23 2.88 -17.98 3.94
CA GLN A 23 2.20 -19.09 4.60
C GLN A 23 3.27 -20.15 4.89
N GLY A 24 3.97 -20.01 6.02
CA GLY A 24 4.70 -21.11 6.63
C GLY A 24 3.74 -21.95 7.48
N PRO A 25 3.98 -23.27 7.62
CA PRO A 25 3.15 -24.15 8.45
C PRO A 25 3.07 -23.67 9.91
N PRO A 26 1.98 -24.00 10.64
CA PRO A 26 1.83 -23.64 12.05
C PRO A 26 2.92 -24.32 12.88
N GLY A 27 3.92 -23.55 13.32
CA GLY A 27 5.07 -24.05 14.08
C GLY A 27 6.41 -23.43 13.70
N SER A 28 6.50 -22.77 12.54
CA SER A 28 7.65 -21.95 12.19
C SER A 28 7.52 -20.58 12.88
N LEU A 29 8.42 -20.29 13.82
CA LEU A 29 8.58 -18.97 14.44
C LEU A 29 9.14 -17.98 13.40
N ASN A 30 8.35 -17.67 12.39
CA ASN A 30 8.69 -16.70 11.37
C ASN A 30 8.37 -15.30 11.90
N THR A 31 9.42 -14.53 12.15
CA THR A 31 9.50 -13.08 12.30
C THR A 31 9.04 -12.36 11.00
N GLY A 32 7.92 -12.78 10.41
CA GLY A 32 7.35 -12.24 9.16
C GLY A 32 6.20 -11.26 9.38
N SER A 33 5.73 -11.11 10.63
CA SER A 33 4.62 -10.25 11.03
C SER A 33 5.00 -8.82 11.39
N CYS A 34 6.31 -8.52 11.57
CA CYS A 34 6.79 -7.23 12.05
C CYS A 34 6.34 -6.07 11.15
N GLY A 35 6.51 -6.18 9.82
CA GLY A 35 6.11 -5.11 8.91
C GLY A 35 4.61 -4.78 8.95
N ARG A 36 3.75 -5.78 9.19
CA ARG A 36 2.30 -5.56 9.32
C ARG A 36 1.96 -4.84 10.62
N TYR A 37 2.51 -5.34 11.73
CA TYR A 37 2.21 -4.78 13.05
C TYR A 37 2.73 -3.35 13.15
N VAL A 38 3.97 -3.12 12.68
CA VAL A 38 4.61 -1.81 12.66
C VAL A 38 3.84 -0.81 11.80
N LEU A 39 3.47 -1.17 10.56
CA LEU A 39 2.70 -0.24 9.72
C LEU A 39 1.34 0.10 10.33
N LYS A 40 0.66 -0.90 10.92
CA LYS A 40 -0.63 -0.66 11.56
C LYS A 40 -0.46 0.25 12.78
N SER A 41 0.47 -0.04 13.68
CA SER A 41 0.68 0.75 14.89
C SER A 41 1.13 2.18 14.56
N THR A 42 1.98 2.36 13.54
CA THR A 42 2.37 3.70 13.07
C THR A 42 1.18 4.46 12.48
N VAL A 43 0.34 3.82 11.67
CA VAL A 43 -0.87 4.47 11.11
C VAL A 43 -1.87 4.82 12.21
N ASP A 44 -2.04 3.95 13.21
CA ASP A 44 -2.92 4.20 14.35
C ASP A 44 -2.41 5.41 15.17
N LYS A 45 -1.09 5.50 15.43
CA LYS A 45 -0.47 6.67 16.09
C LYS A 45 -0.62 7.97 15.30
N LEU A 46 -0.34 7.94 13.99
CA LEU A 46 -0.50 9.11 13.12
C LEU A 46 -1.96 9.58 13.07
N ARG A 47 -2.92 8.66 13.17
CA ARG A 47 -4.35 9.01 13.30
C ARG A 47 -4.67 9.65 14.65
N GLU A 48 -4.07 9.18 15.74
CA GLU A 48 -4.20 9.80 17.07
C GLU A 48 -3.63 11.23 17.08
N GLU A 49 -2.57 11.48 16.32
CA GLU A 49 -1.97 12.81 16.10
C GLU A 49 -2.81 13.71 15.18
N GLY A 50 -3.95 13.22 14.66
CA GLY A 50 -4.87 13.96 13.82
C GLY A 50 -4.53 13.95 12.32
N LEU A 51 -3.56 13.15 11.89
CA LEU A 51 -3.21 13.00 10.48
C LEU A 51 -4.16 12.04 9.78
N LEU A 52 -4.66 12.46 8.62
CA LEU A 52 -5.56 11.67 7.77
C LEU A 52 -4.78 10.63 6.96
N VAL A 53 -4.37 9.56 7.63
CA VAL A 53 -3.63 8.45 7.01
C VAL A 53 -4.46 7.17 6.98
N GLY A 54 -4.23 6.33 5.98
CA GLY A 54 -4.85 5.02 5.89
C GLY A 54 -3.90 3.93 5.43
N LEU A 55 -4.30 2.69 5.70
CA LEU A 55 -3.53 1.50 5.36
C LEU A 55 -4.42 0.55 4.56
N LEU A 56 -4.01 0.22 3.33
CA LEU A 56 -4.66 -0.79 2.50
C LEU A 56 -3.73 -1.99 2.32
N ARG A 57 -4.26 -3.15 2.71
CA ARG A 57 -3.55 -4.41 2.66
C ARG A 57 -4.07 -5.26 1.51
N LEU A 58 -3.20 -5.51 0.53
CA LEU A 58 -3.48 -6.43 -0.56
C LEU A 58 -3.29 -7.87 -0.12
N ARG A 59 -4.38 -8.64 -0.17
CA ARG A 59 -4.42 -10.07 0.20
C ARG A 59 -4.05 -11.01 -0.94
N VAL A 60 -4.46 -10.65 -2.15
CA VAL A 60 -4.20 -11.38 -3.38
C VAL A 60 -3.43 -10.44 -4.29
N PHE A 61 -2.21 -10.85 -4.66
CA PHE A 61 -1.37 -10.09 -5.59
C PHE A 61 -1.61 -10.51 -7.05
N ARG A 62 -1.98 -11.78 -7.26
CA ARG A 62 -2.31 -12.36 -8.56
C ARG A 62 -3.47 -13.35 -8.42
N PRO A 63 -4.54 -13.24 -9.23
CA PRO A 63 -4.84 -12.12 -10.15
C PRO A 63 -5.05 -10.79 -9.38
N LEU A 64 -4.64 -9.66 -9.97
CA LEU A 64 -4.76 -8.35 -9.34
C LEU A 64 -6.20 -7.82 -9.51
N PRO A 65 -6.93 -7.47 -8.43
CA PRO A 65 -8.26 -6.87 -8.54
C PRO A 65 -8.14 -5.37 -8.89
N ALA A 66 -7.79 -5.07 -10.15
CA ALA A 66 -7.49 -3.72 -10.62
C ALA A 66 -8.66 -2.74 -10.44
N ASP A 67 -9.87 -3.13 -10.83
CA ASP A 67 -11.06 -2.25 -10.75
C ASP A 67 -11.41 -1.90 -9.29
N GLU A 68 -11.37 -2.87 -8.39
CA GLU A 68 -11.63 -2.63 -6.96
C GLU A 68 -10.60 -1.70 -6.34
N LEU A 69 -9.32 -1.89 -6.69
CA LEU A 69 -8.24 -1.02 -6.21
C LEU A 69 -8.40 0.40 -6.72
N VAL A 70 -8.64 0.57 -8.02
CA VAL A 70 -8.83 1.89 -8.60
C VAL A 70 -10.02 2.58 -7.94
N ASN A 71 -11.16 1.90 -7.80
CA ASN A 71 -12.34 2.48 -7.17
C ASN A 71 -12.12 2.88 -5.70
N ALA A 72 -11.33 2.09 -4.97
CA ALA A 72 -10.98 2.37 -3.59
C ALA A 72 -9.91 3.46 -3.42
N LEU A 73 -9.17 3.81 -4.48
CA LEU A 73 -8.01 4.71 -4.39
C LEU A 73 -8.18 6.02 -5.16
N GLN A 74 -9.10 6.07 -6.13
CA GLN A 74 -9.32 7.22 -7.02
C GLN A 74 -9.66 8.55 -6.33
N HIS A 75 -10.16 8.50 -5.09
CA HIS A 75 -10.53 9.69 -4.33
C HIS A 75 -9.36 10.29 -3.55
N LEU A 76 -8.19 9.64 -3.58
CA LEU A 76 -7.02 10.05 -2.82
C LEU A 76 -6.12 10.96 -3.66
N LYS A 77 -5.52 11.97 -3.01
CA LYS A 77 -4.50 12.82 -3.65
C LYS A 77 -3.18 12.07 -3.81
N VAL A 78 -2.76 11.31 -2.80
CA VAL A 78 -1.47 10.62 -2.79
C VAL A 78 -1.60 9.18 -2.28
N VAL A 79 -1.04 8.25 -3.04
CA VAL A 79 -0.96 6.83 -2.71
C VAL A 79 0.52 6.42 -2.67
N GLY A 80 1.00 6.05 -1.50
CA GLY A 80 2.33 5.45 -1.31
C GLY A 80 2.24 3.93 -1.42
N VAL A 81 3.01 3.33 -2.33
CA VAL A 81 3.10 1.89 -2.51
C VAL A 81 4.40 1.39 -1.88
N LEU A 82 4.29 0.54 -0.86
CA LEU A 82 5.41 -0.09 -0.18
C LEU A 82 5.67 -1.47 -0.80
N ASP A 83 6.79 -1.62 -1.50
CA ASP A 83 7.21 -2.86 -2.13
C ASP A 83 8.38 -3.50 -1.39
N ARG A 84 8.30 -4.82 -1.17
CA ARG A 84 9.37 -5.62 -0.56
C ARG A 84 10.31 -6.26 -1.60
N ALA A 85 10.16 -5.86 -2.86
CA ALA A 85 10.92 -6.37 -3.99
C ALA A 85 11.41 -5.19 -4.83
N ALA A 86 12.71 -5.17 -5.12
CA ALA A 86 13.28 -4.27 -6.10
C ALA A 86 13.40 -5.00 -7.45
N CYS A 87 13.00 -4.33 -8.52
CA CYS A 87 13.20 -4.82 -9.88
C CYS A 87 14.25 -3.91 -10.55
N PRO A 88 15.52 -4.37 -10.69
CA PRO A 88 16.56 -3.57 -11.33
C PRO A 88 16.15 -3.16 -12.74
N GLY A 89 16.22 -1.87 -13.06
CA GLY A 89 15.80 -1.32 -14.36
C GLY A 89 14.31 -0.93 -14.46
N SER A 90 13.49 -1.26 -13.46
CA SER A 90 12.13 -0.74 -13.36
C SER A 90 12.09 0.64 -12.69
N ARG A 91 11.05 1.43 -12.99
CA ARG A 91 10.77 2.72 -12.33
C ARG A 91 10.21 2.58 -10.92
N GLY A 92 9.99 1.35 -10.43
CA GLY A 92 9.52 1.06 -9.09
C GLY A 92 9.33 -0.44 -8.85
N GLY A 93 8.71 -0.79 -7.72
CA GLY A 93 8.40 -2.19 -7.39
C GLY A 93 7.32 -2.80 -8.30
N PRO A 94 7.14 -4.13 -8.25
CA PRO A 94 6.16 -4.83 -9.08
C PRO A 94 4.73 -4.35 -8.81
N LEU A 95 4.35 -4.19 -7.53
CA LEU A 95 3.01 -3.71 -7.20
C LEU A 95 2.78 -2.27 -7.65
N PHE A 96 3.78 -1.40 -7.45
CA PHE A 96 3.71 -0.03 -7.93
C PHE A 96 3.44 0.05 -9.44
N THR A 97 4.14 -0.79 -10.21
CA THR A 97 4.02 -0.81 -11.67
C THR A 97 2.64 -1.27 -12.10
N ASP A 98 2.12 -2.34 -11.49
CA ASP A 98 0.78 -2.83 -11.80
C ASP A 98 -0.32 -1.84 -11.41
N LEU A 99 -0.19 -1.18 -10.25
CA LEU A 99 -1.16 -0.19 -9.78
C LEU A 99 -1.18 1.02 -10.72
N LYS A 100 0.00 1.47 -11.15
CA LYS A 100 0.13 2.57 -12.10
C LYS A 100 -0.47 2.23 -13.46
N ALA A 101 -0.28 1.00 -13.94
CA ALA A 101 -0.92 0.51 -15.16
C ALA A 101 -2.44 0.48 -15.02
N ALA A 102 -2.96 -0.07 -13.91
CA ALA A 102 -4.40 -0.11 -13.65
C ALA A 102 -5.05 1.30 -13.61
N PHE A 103 -4.37 2.26 -12.98
CA PHE A 103 -4.82 3.66 -12.97
C PHE A 103 -4.77 4.31 -14.35
N TYR A 104 -3.75 3.99 -15.16
CA TYR A 104 -3.63 4.49 -16.52
C TYR A 104 -4.73 3.94 -17.44
N ASP A 105 -5.04 2.65 -17.32
CA ASP A 105 -6.14 2.02 -18.06
C ASP A 105 -7.49 2.63 -17.67
N ALA A 106 -7.73 2.83 -16.38
CA ALA A 106 -8.95 3.44 -15.88
C ALA A 106 -9.08 4.92 -16.29
N PHE A 107 -7.97 5.66 -16.34
CA PHE A 107 -7.93 7.02 -16.88
C PHE A 107 -8.26 7.04 -18.38
N SER A 108 -7.69 6.13 -19.16
CA SER A 108 -7.95 6.01 -20.60
C SER A 108 -9.43 5.69 -20.89
N GLN A 109 -10.12 5.01 -19.97
CA GLN A 109 -11.55 4.73 -20.02
C GLN A 109 -12.43 5.87 -19.47
N GLY A 110 -11.84 6.99 -19.03
CA GLY A 110 -12.57 8.12 -18.45
C GLY A 110 -13.17 7.88 -17.05
N LYS A 111 -12.75 6.80 -16.36
CA LYS A 111 -13.28 6.43 -15.05
C LYS A 111 -12.64 7.20 -13.89
N VAL A 112 -11.43 7.73 -14.08
CA VAL A 112 -10.59 8.29 -13.00
C VAL A 112 -10.02 9.64 -13.42
N LYS A 113 -9.91 10.58 -12.47
CA LYS A 113 -9.24 11.87 -12.69
C LYS A 113 -7.72 11.73 -12.51
N PRO A 114 -6.90 12.49 -13.25
CA PRO A 114 -5.43 12.38 -13.20
C PRO A 114 -4.80 12.97 -11.93
N GLN A 115 -5.58 13.19 -10.87
CA GLN A 115 -5.14 13.91 -9.67
C GLN A 115 -4.39 13.01 -8.67
N THR A 116 -4.64 11.69 -8.69
CA THR A 116 -4.00 10.75 -7.76
C THR A 116 -2.53 10.53 -8.12
N LYS A 117 -1.63 10.98 -7.25
CA LYS A 117 -0.18 10.73 -7.36
C LYS A 117 0.16 9.40 -6.70
N ILE A 118 0.79 8.50 -7.47
CA ILE A 118 1.27 7.21 -6.96
C ILE A 118 2.79 7.29 -6.78
N VAL A 119 3.29 6.98 -5.59
CA VAL A 119 4.72 7.02 -5.23
C VAL A 119 5.16 5.65 -4.75
N SER A 120 6.33 5.17 -5.21
CA SER A 120 6.91 3.90 -4.78
C SER A 120 7.90 4.05 -3.64
N PHE A 121 7.83 3.17 -2.66
CA PHE A 121 8.77 3.04 -1.56
C PHE A 121 9.23 1.60 -1.44
N LEU A 122 10.54 1.38 -1.35
CA LEU A 122 11.11 0.05 -1.17
C LEU A 122 11.48 -0.15 0.30
N TYR A 123 11.14 -1.31 0.86
CA TYR A 123 11.44 -1.61 2.25
C TYR A 123 11.93 -3.05 2.44
N GLY A 124 12.69 -3.27 3.51
CA GLY A 124 13.05 -4.61 3.97
C GLY A 124 13.88 -5.46 3.01
N LEU A 125 14.58 -4.85 2.05
CA LEU A 125 15.47 -5.56 1.14
C LEU A 125 16.68 -6.12 1.92
N GLY A 126 17.06 -7.36 1.60
CA GLY A 126 18.22 -8.03 2.22
C GLY A 126 18.04 -8.37 3.71
N GLY A 127 16.80 -8.55 4.18
CA GLY A 127 16.52 -8.87 5.59
C GLY A 127 16.64 -7.68 6.54
N ARG A 128 16.76 -6.46 6.02
CA ARG A 128 16.72 -5.24 6.84
C ARG A 128 15.37 -5.11 7.53
N GLU A 129 15.41 -4.73 8.80
CA GLU A 129 14.19 -4.55 9.57
C GLU A 129 13.49 -3.23 9.20
N PHE A 130 12.16 -3.29 9.11
CA PHE A 130 11.32 -2.11 8.90
C PHE A 130 10.90 -1.57 10.27
N ARG A 131 11.51 -0.47 10.69
CA ARG A 131 11.20 0.22 11.94
C ARG A 131 10.68 1.63 11.62
N PRO A 132 9.69 2.14 12.35
CA PRO A 132 9.37 3.55 12.29
C PRO A 132 10.51 4.30 12.98
N ASP A 133 10.97 5.41 12.39
CA ASP A 133 11.94 6.26 13.06
C ASP A 133 11.33 6.78 14.37
N PRO A 134 12.11 6.84 15.47
CA PRO A 134 11.67 7.52 16.67
C PRO A 134 11.56 9.01 16.35
N VAL A 135 10.33 9.50 16.27
CA VAL A 135 9.99 10.92 16.33
C VAL A 135 10.14 11.43 17.76
#